data_AF-A0A6N6VV61-F1
#
_entry.id   AF-A0A6N6VV61-F1
#
_cell.length_a   1.000
_cell.length_b   1.000
_cell.length_c   1.000
_cell.angle_alpha   90.00
_cell.angle_beta   90.00
_cell.angle_gamma   90.00
#
_symmetry.space_group_name_H-M   'P 1'
#
loop_
_entity.id
_entity.type
_entity.pdbx_description
1 polymer ?
#
loop_
_entity_poly.entity_id
_entity_poly.type
_entity_poly.pdbx_seq_one_letter_code
_entity_poly.pdbx_strand_id
1 'polypeptide(L)'
;MHIKKFINFKNIFFLCFFMKYSFAAIAANYYMACYYYDTNRGESSHNPSLMKASTLIPGAITNYFWAIDLNNSSYVQLNGKIVDGFYYAEDLNYETAKEQCQKAITQGTFFWKSNKSYKLYDIKASRSNYDGFEYPIRFKKDDSTKGNIKQIVLFGDSLSDSGNLKRWTKVMPFYPFWYGRFSDGFIWNDYLKKLAHLPILNFSFGGAKTEGNNNFYIKDFMDYIISFGRNIVTGSSRDYINNYVNNYLTNDSYINKSYYISNPEETLFILWIGANDYISTFEQTMYSEDFFKYPDSINGSRTVSKRAVDNIISQIKTLSDRGGRHFLVLNLPDFGKTPLTLEMKFDKNLDDKTDKQEFSINISNVISFYNQYLKRELDNMENNPYQNLNISLLDVNKNFNSLLDGKDIFTNQDFNYGFTKLDSIYPIPGETKKFIQDYCYKGSYLTASKNSIKGDKSAYQSAYNNSCKAKDGTVDRFAIFWNSPHPTSYTHCWISYMVIHKLEEENFIPKTDYNMENIREYCQKQINI
;
A
#
# COMPACT_ATOMS: atom_id res chain seq x y z
N MET A 1 21.23 -5.87 75.96
CA MET A 1 19.86 -5.93 76.51
C MET A 1 18.90 -5.97 75.32
N HIS A 2 18.61 -7.17 74.82
CA HIS A 2 17.29 -7.83 74.82
C HIS A 2 16.21 -7.10 73.97
N ILE A 3 15.41 -7.68 73.07
CA ILE A 3 15.05 -9.06 72.70
C ILE A 3 14.37 -9.06 71.31
N LYS A 4 14.49 -10.22 70.66
CA LYS A 4 13.88 -10.78 69.43
C LYS A 4 12.38 -10.54 69.16
N LYS A 5 12.04 -10.53 67.86
CA LYS A 5 10.94 -11.30 67.18
C LYS A 5 11.27 -11.35 65.68
N PHE A 6 11.96 -12.36 65.15
CA PHE A 6 11.44 -13.61 64.54
C PHE A 6 10.12 -13.47 63.77
N ILE A 7 10.16 -13.64 62.44
CA ILE A 7 9.40 -14.65 61.67
C ILE A 7 10.16 -15.00 60.37
N ASN A 8 10.35 -16.31 60.22
CA ASN A 8 10.96 -17.18 59.22
C ASN A 8 11.29 -16.71 57.78
N PHE A 9 12.60 -16.78 57.48
CA PHE A 9 13.12 -17.26 56.20
C PHE A 9 13.15 -18.80 56.19
N LYS A 10 12.49 -19.45 55.24
CA LYS A 10 12.89 -20.76 54.69
C LYS A 10 12.09 -21.07 53.42
N ASN A 11 12.81 -21.54 52.40
CA ASN A 11 12.37 -22.05 51.09
C ASN A 11 12.36 -21.05 49.93
N ILE A 12 13.56 -20.59 49.54
CA ILE A 12 13.89 -20.38 48.12
C ILE A 12 14.94 -21.43 47.79
N PHE A 13 14.49 -22.64 47.46
CA PHE A 13 15.34 -23.66 46.87
C PHE A 13 15.20 -23.56 45.36
N PHE A 14 16.34 -23.36 44.71
CA PHE A 14 16.59 -23.51 43.29
C PHE A 14 15.82 -24.71 42.71
N LEU A 15 14.98 -24.46 41.71
CA LEU A 15 14.70 -25.45 40.67
C LEU A 15 15.16 -24.88 39.33
N CYS A 16 16.40 -25.20 38.96
CA CYS A 16 16.79 -25.30 37.56
C CYS A 16 15.92 -26.39 36.93
N PHE A 17 14.81 -26.00 36.30
CA PHE A 17 14.13 -26.90 35.39
C PHE A 17 14.94 -26.92 34.09
N PHE A 18 15.61 -28.04 33.84
CA PHE A 18 16.04 -28.45 32.51
C PHE A 18 14.79 -28.50 31.62
N MET A 19 14.50 -27.42 30.90
CA MET A 19 13.66 -27.49 29.72
C MET A 19 14.47 -28.23 28.66
N LYS A 20 14.29 -29.55 28.59
CA LYS A 20 14.53 -30.28 27.35
C LYS A 20 13.67 -29.59 26.29
N TYR A 21 14.31 -28.88 25.37
CA TYR A 21 13.69 -28.43 24.13
C TYR A 21 13.17 -29.68 23.40
N SER A 22 11.88 -29.98 23.56
CA SER A 22 11.19 -30.81 22.58
C SER A 22 11.06 -29.96 21.33
N PHE A 23 11.79 -30.33 20.27
CA PHE A 23 11.56 -29.88 18.90
C PHE A 23 10.28 -30.51 18.34
N ALA A 24 9.17 -30.34 19.04
CA ALA A 24 7.85 -30.50 18.46
C ALA A 24 7.36 -29.06 18.21
N ALA A 25 7.24 -28.69 16.93
CA ALA A 25 6.56 -27.45 16.55
C ALA A 25 5.15 -27.49 17.14
N ILE A 26 4.94 -26.78 18.25
CA ILE A 26 3.60 -26.63 18.83
C ILE A 26 2.82 -25.81 17.80
N ALA A 27 1.85 -26.44 17.14
CA ALA A 27 0.87 -25.73 16.30
C ALA A 27 0.23 -24.66 17.19
N ALA A 28 0.59 -23.40 16.95
CA ALA A 28 0.04 -22.32 17.72
C ALA A 28 -1.40 -22.06 17.26
N ASN A 29 -2.31 -21.82 18.20
CA ASN A 29 -3.68 -21.44 17.88
C ASN A 29 -3.66 -20.06 17.20
N TYR A 30 -4.22 -19.99 15.99
CA TYR A 30 -4.49 -18.73 15.29
C TYR A 30 -5.94 -18.34 15.47
N TYR A 31 -6.18 -17.05 15.58
CA TYR A 31 -7.50 -16.45 15.68
C TYR A 31 -7.69 -15.40 14.60
N MET A 32 -8.94 -15.04 14.35
CA MET A 32 -9.29 -14.08 13.31
C MET A 32 -9.39 -12.66 13.89
N ALA A 33 -8.50 -11.78 13.43
CA ALA A 33 -8.50 -10.35 13.76
C ALA A 33 -9.27 -9.56 12.71
N CYS A 34 -10.28 -8.80 13.17
CA CYS A 34 -11.24 -8.05 12.36
C CYS A 34 -10.95 -6.56 12.43
N TYR A 35 -10.11 -6.07 11.51
CA TYR A 35 -9.75 -4.66 11.44
C TYR A 35 -10.95 -3.84 11.03
N TYR A 36 -11.12 -2.67 11.64
CA TYR A 36 -12.18 -1.74 11.29
C TYR A 36 -11.63 -0.35 11.03
N TYR A 37 -12.43 0.46 10.34
CA TYR A 37 -12.23 1.89 10.18
C TYR A 37 -13.48 2.65 10.61
N ASP A 38 -13.29 3.89 11.03
CA ASP A 38 -14.37 4.82 11.34
C ASP A 38 -14.80 5.60 10.09
N THR A 39 -16.08 5.50 9.75
CA THR A 39 -16.70 6.29 8.66
C THR A 39 -16.88 7.75 9.03
N ASN A 40 -16.90 8.10 10.33
CA ASN A 40 -16.92 9.49 10.74
C ASN A 40 -15.59 10.17 10.39
N ARG A 41 -15.66 11.18 9.52
CA ARG A 41 -14.51 11.99 9.10
C ARG A 41 -14.65 13.48 9.42
N GLY A 42 -15.65 13.86 10.23
CA GLY A 42 -15.88 15.25 10.67
C GLY A 42 -15.06 15.63 11.91
N GLU A 43 -15.40 16.75 12.56
CA GLU A 43 -14.69 17.25 13.76
C GLU A 43 -14.75 16.28 14.95
N SER A 44 -15.77 15.43 15.00
CA SER A 44 -15.94 14.36 15.99
C SER A 44 -15.25 13.04 15.60
N SER A 45 -14.49 13.04 14.51
CA SER A 45 -13.74 11.86 14.05
C SER A 45 -12.61 11.51 14.99
N HIS A 46 -12.54 10.22 15.36
CA HIS A 46 -11.42 9.66 16.13
C HIS A 46 -10.36 9.03 15.22
N ASN A 47 -10.44 9.23 13.89
CA ASN A 47 -9.46 8.71 12.93
C ASN A 47 -8.00 8.99 13.36
N PRO A 48 -7.64 10.18 13.87
CA PRO A 48 -6.26 10.42 14.31
C PRO A 48 -5.85 9.56 15.53
N SER A 49 -6.78 9.28 16.45
CA SER A 49 -6.56 8.41 17.61
C SER A 49 -6.47 6.93 17.26
N LEU A 50 -7.20 6.44 16.26
CA LEU A 50 -7.10 5.06 15.74
C LEU A 50 -5.76 4.78 15.02
N MET A 51 -4.98 5.84 14.75
CA MET A 51 -3.69 5.78 14.06
C MET A 51 -2.47 5.96 14.98
N LYS A 52 -2.67 6.05 16.31
CA LYS A 52 -1.58 6.15 17.29
C LYS A 52 -1.00 4.77 17.58
N ALA A 53 0.33 4.66 17.59
CA ALA A 53 0.99 3.45 18.04
C ALA A 53 0.71 3.23 19.53
N SER A 54 0.58 1.95 19.93
CA SER A 54 0.39 1.59 21.34
C SER A 54 1.50 2.20 22.19
N THR A 55 1.14 3.09 23.12
CA THR A 55 2.02 3.48 24.22
C THR A 55 1.95 2.38 25.29
N LEU A 56 2.95 2.31 26.18
CA LEU A 56 3.17 1.26 27.20
C LEU A 56 1.99 0.97 28.18
N ILE A 57 0.81 1.55 27.97
CA ILE A 57 -0.36 1.44 28.82
C ILE A 57 -1.35 0.44 28.19
N PRO A 58 -1.92 -0.52 28.94
CA PRO A 58 -3.10 -1.27 28.52
C PRO A 58 -4.24 -0.28 28.28
N GLY A 59 -4.53 0.04 27.01
CA GLY A 59 -5.33 1.21 26.69
C GLY A 59 -5.15 1.82 25.29
N ALA A 60 -4.33 1.21 24.42
CA ALA A 60 -4.36 1.56 23.00
C ALA A 60 -5.67 1.01 22.39
N ILE A 61 -6.44 1.87 21.71
CA ILE A 61 -7.58 1.40 20.92
C ILE A 61 -7.01 0.52 19.82
N THR A 62 -7.22 -0.78 19.92
CA THR A 62 -6.95 -1.69 18.81
C THR A 62 -7.91 -1.31 17.69
N ASN A 63 -7.40 -1.06 16.49
CA ASN A 63 -8.21 -0.87 15.30
C ASN A 63 -8.76 -2.22 14.76
N TYR A 64 -8.86 -3.22 15.63
CA TYR A 64 -9.47 -4.50 15.34
C TYR A 64 -10.20 -5.06 16.58
N PHE A 65 -11.14 -5.94 16.31
CA PHE A 65 -11.75 -6.84 17.29
C PHE A 65 -11.40 -8.28 16.94
N TRP A 66 -11.35 -9.18 17.94
CA TRP A 66 -11.31 -10.61 17.65
C TRP A 66 -12.68 -11.06 17.18
N ALA A 67 -12.72 -11.83 16.08
CA ALA A 67 -13.96 -12.38 15.56
C ALA A 67 -14.67 -13.22 16.61
N ILE A 68 -16.00 -13.17 16.62
CA ILE A 68 -16.85 -13.94 17.52
C ILE A 68 -17.63 -14.93 16.69
N ASP A 69 -17.70 -16.17 17.15
CA ASP A 69 -18.50 -17.22 16.52
C ASP A 69 -19.97 -16.76 16.36
N LEU A 70 -20.68 -17.28 15.34
CA LEU A 70 -22.07 -16.86 15.11
C LEU A 70 -23.02 -17.43 16.17
N ASN A 71 -22.79 -18.67 16.61
CA ASN A 71 -23.67 -19.44 17.49
C ASN A 71 -23.35 -19.27 18.97
N ASN A 72 -22.11 -18.90 19.30
CA ASN A 72 -21.69 -18.67 20.68
C ASN A 72 -20.87 -17.37 20.81
N SER A 73 -20.48 -17.02 22.04
CA SER A 73 -19.70 -15.79 22.32
C SER A 73 -18.19 -16.04 22.43
N SER A 74 -17.70 -17.18 21.91
CA SER A 74 -16.27 -17.49 21.89
C SER A 74 -15.57 -16.86 20.68
N TYR A 75 -14.26 -16.67 20.80
CA TYR A 75 -13.45 -16.18 19.68
C TYR A 75 -13.25 -17.26 18.62
N VAL A 76 -13.27 -16.85 17.35
CA VAL A 76 -13.06 -17.76 16.22
C VAL A 76 -11.61 -18.19 16.16
N GLN A 77 -11.34 -19.44 16.53
CA GLN A 77 -10.07 -20.11 16.27
C GLN A 77 -10.07 -20.64 14.84
N LEU A 78 -8.98 -20.41 14.12
CA LEU A 78 -8.79 -20.89 12.75
C LEU A 78 -8.15 -22.27 12.76
N ASN A 79 -8.63 -23.15 11.87
CA ASN A 79 -7.99 -24.41 11.55
C ASN A 79 -7.27 -24.31 10.21
N GLY A 80 -6.00 -24.68 10.18
CA GLY A 80 -5.15 -24.48 9.02
C GLY A 80 -3.70 -24.23 9.36
N LYS A 81 -2.97 -23.67 8.39
CA LYS A 81 -1.51 -23.60 8.43
C LYS A 81 -0.93 -22.40 7.69
N ILE A 82 0.34 -22.08 7.97
CA ILE A 82 1.05 -21.02 7.25
C ILE A 82 1.76 -21.60 6.04
N VAL A 83 1.56 -21.00 4.87
CA VAL A 83 2.27 -21.31 3.63
C VAL A 83 2.67 -20.01 2.95
N ASP A 84 3.97 -19.86 2.68
CA ASP A 84 4.54 -18.71 1.95
C ASP A 84 4.10 -17.32 2.45
N GLY A 85 3.85 -17.17 3.76
CA GLY A 85 3.38 -15.90 4.34
C GLY A 85 1.87 -15.68 4.33
N PHE A 86 1.08 -16.69 3.96
CA PHE A 86 -0.37 -16.71 4.04
C PHE A 86 -0.84 -17.72 5.09
N TYR A 87 -2.00 -17.47 5.69
CA TYR A 87 -2.67 -18.49 6.49
C TYR A 87 -3.75 -19.18 5.65
N TYR A 88 -3.62 -20.49 5.45
CA TYR A 88 -4.57 -21.29 4.69
C TYR A 88 -5.63 -21.81 5.66
N ALA A 89 -6.80 -21.17 5.69
CA ALA A 89 -7.93 -21.61 6.50
C ALA A 89 -8.67 -22.74 5.76
N GLU A 90 -8.76 -23.91 6.37
CA GLU A 90 -9.27 -25.14 5.74
C GLU A 90 -10.79 -25.29 5.86
N ASP A 91 -11.37 -24.76 6.94
CA ASP A 91 -12.76 -25.01 7.33
C ASP A 91 -13.67 -23.78 7.29
N LEU A 92 -13.16 -22.62 6.88
CA LEU A 92 -13.89 -21.34 6.84
C LEU A 92 -13.94 -20.75 5.42
N ASN A 93 -15.06 -20.12 5.08
CA ASN A 93 -15.20 -19.30 3.86
C ASN A 93 -15.23 -17.80 4.21
N TYR A 94 -14.95 -16.95 3.22
CA TYR A 94 -14.85 -15.50 3.42
C TYR A 94 -16.15 -14.86 3.94
N GLU A 95 -17.31 -15.27 3.43
CA GLU A 95 -18.58 -14.65 3.85
C GLU A 95 -18.91 -14.96 5.32
N THR A 96 -18.69 -16.19 5.78
CA THR A 96 -18.84 -16.54 7.21
C THR A 96 -17.85 -15.75 8.06
N ALA A 97 -16.59 -15.65 7.61
CA ALA A 97 -15.56 -14.89 8.30
C ALA A 97 -15.94 -13.40 8.45
N LYS A 98 -16.49 -12.83 7.39
CA LYS A 98 -16.99 -11.45 7.34
C LYS A 98 -18.16 -11.23 8.29
N GLU A 99 -19.14 -12.12 8.33
CA GLU A 99 -20.26 -12.04 9.28
C GLU A 99 -19.79 -12.11 10.74
N GLN A 100 -18.89 -13.04 11.07
CA GLN A 100 -18.30 -13.17 12.41
C GLN A 100 -17.53 -11.91 12.81
N CYS A 101 -16.80 -11.32 11.87
CA CYS A 101 -16.10 -10.06 12.09
C CYS A 101 -17.05 -8.87 12.25
N GLN A 102 -18.13 -8.79 11.47
CA GLN A 102 -19.13 -7.74 11.61
C GLN A 102 -19.88 -7.84 12.95
N LYS A 103 -20.18 -9.05 13.41
CA LYS A 103 -20.73 -9.31 14.75
C LYS A 103 -19.79 -8.77 15.82
N ALA A 104 -18.50 -9.12 15.75
CA ALA A 104 -17.50 -8.65 16.70
C ALA A 104 -17.37 -7.12 16.72
N ILE A 105 -17.30 -6.49 15.54
CA ILE A 105 -17.23 -5.03 15.42
C ILE A 105 -18.48 -4.39 16.01
N THR A 106 -19.68 -4.91 15.74
CA THR A 106 -20.94 -4.34 16.23
C THR A 106 -21.10 -4.49 17.75
N GLN A 107 -20.69 -5.64 18.30
CA GLN A 107 -20.79 -5.93 19.72
C GLN A 107 -19.77 -5.16 20.56
N GLY A 108 -18.54 -5.01 20.05
CA GLY A 108 -17.41 -4.48 20.81
C GLY A 108 -17.04 -5.35 22.00
N THR A 109 -16.28 -4.80 22.93
CA THR A 109 -15.90 -5.44 24.20
C THR A 109 -16.22 -4.53 25.38
N PHE A 110 -16.08 -5.06 26.60
CA PHE A 110 -16.25 -4.28 27.82
C PHE A 110 -15.31 -3.06 27.88
N PHE A 111 -14.04 -3.25 27.50
CA PHE A 111 -13.03 -2.19 27.51
C PHE A 111 -13.05 -1.32 26.24
N TRP A 112 -13.50 -1.89 25.12
CA TRP A 112 -13.50 -1.25 23.80
C TRP A 112 -14.90 -1.25 23.21
N LYS A 113 -15.66 -0.19 23.48
CA LYS A 113 -17.03 -0.06 22.94
C LYS A 113 -17.00 0.12 21.43
N SER A 114 -17.97 -0.50 20.76
CA SER A 114 -18.22 -0.29 19.34
C SER A 114 -18.83 1.09 19.04
N ASN A 115 -18.73 1.52 17.80
CA ASN A 115 -19.48 2.63 17.23
C ASN A 115 -20.21 2.16 15.95
N LYS A 116 -21.43 2.66 15.71
CA LYS A 116 -22.21 2.39 14.50
C LYS A 116 -21.49 2.83 13.21
N SER A 117 -20.59 3.81 13.33
CA SER A 117 -19.75 4.28 12.23
C SER A 117 -18.60 3.33 11.89
N TYR A 118 -18.31 2.33 12.73
CA TYR A 118 -17.24 1.38 12.45
C TYR A 118 -17.65 0.38 11.38
N LYS A 119 -16.77 0.15 10.42
CA LYS A 119 -16.95 -0.77 9.30
C LYS A 119 -15.76 -1.71 9.18
N LEU A 120 -16.05 -2.98 8.87
CA LEU A 120 -15.03 -3.98 8.59
C LEU A 120 -14.14 -3.50 7.44
N TYR A 121 -12.84 -3.54 7.70
CA TYR A 121 -11.79 -3.15 6.77
C TYR A 121 -11.02 -4.38 6.26
N ASP A 122 -10.49 -5.19 7.17
CA ASP A 122 -9.62 -6.31 6.84
C ASP A 122 -9.80 -7.46 7.83
N ILE A 123 -9.51 -8.68 7.40
CA ILE A 123 -9.52 -9.92 8.16
C ILE A 123 -8.12 -10.54 8.07
N LYS A 124 -7.49 -10.79 9.21
CA LYS A 124 -6.15 -11.39 9.31
C LYS A 124 -6.13 -12.55 10.31
N ALA A 125 -5.24 -13.51 10.09
CA ALA A 125 -4.90 -14.51 11.11
C ALA A 125 -3.80 -13.96 12.02
N SER A 126 -3.99 -14.07 13.33
CA SER A 126 -3.02 -13.64 14.35
C SER A 126 -3.15 -14.51 15.60
N ARG A 127 -2.07 -14.63 16.38
CA ARG A 127 -2.08 -15.44 17.60
C ARG A 127 -2.44 -14.65 18.86
N SER A 128 -2.16 -13.35 18.87
CA SER A 128 -2.39 -12.51 20.05
C SER A 128 -2.32 -11.02 19.75
N ASN A 129 -2.72 -10.21 20.73
CA ASN A 129 -2.59 -8.75 20.65
C ASN A 129 -1.14 -8.24 20.61
N TYR A 130 -0.18 -9.09 20.99
CA TYR A 130 1.24 -8.76 21.08
C TYR A 130 2.06 -9.48 20.01
N ASP A 131 1.41 -10.20 19.09
CA ASP A 131 2.12 -10.94 18.07
C ASP A 131 2.76 -9.97 17.07
N GLY A 132 3.98 -10.30 16.65
CA GLY A 132 4.73 -9.51 15.68
C GLY A 132 4.20 -9.66 14.26
N PHE A 133 3.47 -10.75 13.98
CA PHE A 133 3.06 -11.15 12.64
C PHE A 133 1.55 -11.36 12.52
N GLU A 134 1.00 -10.85 11.43
CA GLU A 134 -0.40 -11.02 11.02
C GLU A 134 -0.39 -11.53 9.58
N TYR A 135 -1.20 -12.55 9.28
CA TYR A 135 -1.19 -13.22 7.99
C TYR A 135 -2.48 -12.91 7.21
N PRO A 136 -2.39 -12.54 5.92
CA PRO A 136 -3.56 -12.59 5.04
C PRO A 136 -4.10 -14.02 4.95
N ILE A 137 -5.42 -14.17 5.03
CA ILE A 137 -6.08 -15.48 5.05
C ILE A 137 -6.49 -15.88 3.63
N ARG A 138 -6.04 -17.05 3.18
CA ARG A 138 -6.63 -17.76 2.04
C ARG A 138 -7.69 -18.72 2.57
N PHE A 139 -8.94 -18.48 2.20
CA PHE A 139 -10.07 -19.34 2.57
C PHE A 139 -10.18 -20.48 1.55
N LYS A 140 -9.67 -21.67 1.90
CA LYS A 140 -9.57 -22.81 0.96
C LYS A 140 -10.93 -23.26 0.42
N LYS A 141 -12.01 -23.06 1.20
CA LYS A 141 -13.39 -23.35 0.75
C LYS A 141 -13.85 -22.49 -0.43
N ASP A 142 -13.24 -21.32 -0.62
CA ASP A 142 -13.59 -20.41 -1.72
C ASP A 142 -12.79 -20.67 -2.99
N ASP A 143 -11.73 -21.51 -2.93
CA ASP A 143 -10.80 -21.70 -4.04
C ASP A 143 -11.51 -22.14 -5.33
N SER A 144 -12.55 -22.97 -5.25
CA SER A 144 -13.31 -23.44 -6.43
C SER A 144 -14.07 -22.32 -7.16
N THR A 145 -14.28 -21.18 -6.51
CA THR A 145 -14.96 -20.01 -7.09
C THR A 145 -13.98 -18.97 -7.65
N LYS A 146 -12.67 -19.14 -7.43
CA LYS A 146 -11.61 -18.25 -7.93
C LYS A 146 -11.08 -18.73 -9.28
N GLY A 147 -10.46 -17.83 -10.03
CA GLY A 147 -9.66 -18.15 -11.23
C GLY A 147 -8.38 -18.89 -10.87
N ASN A 148 -7.43 -18.99 -11.81
CA ASN A 148 -6.19 -19.76 -11.56
C ASN A 148 -5.35 -19.18 -10.41
N ILE A 149 -5.39 -17.86 -10.24
CA ILE A 149 -4.72 -17.19 -9.13
C ILE A 149 -5.60 -17.19 -7.88
N LYS A 150 -5.01 -17.63 -6.76
CA LYS A 150 -5.68 -17.75 -5.45
C LYS A 150 -5.08 -16.83 -4.40
N GLN A 151 -3.91 -16.25 -4.65
CA GLN A 151 -3.24 -15.32 -3.75
C GLN A 151 -2.28 -14.38 -4.51
N ILE A 152 -2.02 -13.21 -3.92
CA ILE A 152 -1.17 -12.17 -4.52
C ILE A 152 -0.05 -11.80 -3.54
N VAL A 153 1.18 -11.75 -4.04
CA VAL A 153 2.30 -11.10 -3.36
C VAL A 153 2.62 -9.80 -4.09
N LEU A 154 2.55 -8.68 -3.37
CA LEU A 154 2.65 -7.33 -3.95
C LEU A 154 3.92 -6.64 -3.46
N PHE A 155 4.73 -6.15 -4.40
CA PHE A 155 5.88 -5.29 -4.14
C PHE A 155 5.67 -3.93 -4.80
N GLY A 156 5.96 -2.86 -4.07
CA GLY A 156 5.78 -1.51 -4.56
C GLY A 156 6.19 -0.44 -3.57
N ASP A 157 5.66 0.76 -3.77
CA ASP A 157 5.97 1.93 -2.97
C ASP A 157 4.71 2.53 -2.29
N SER A 158 4.65 3.85 -2.14
CA SER A 158 3.57 4.57 -1.49
C SER A 158 2.22 4.42 -2.18
N LEU A 159 2.18 4.17 -3.50
CA LEU A 159 0.94 3.94 -4.25
C LEU A 159 0.26 2.62 -3.87
N SER A 160 1.03 1.71 -3.24
CA SER A 160 0.61 0.36 -2.88
C SER A 160 0.73 0.09 -1.37
N ASP A 161 1.33 0.99 -0.59
CA ASP A 161 1.57 0.82 0.84
C ASP A 161 0.27 0.84 1.66
N SER A 162 -0.09 -0.34 2.16
CA SER A 162 -1.25 -0.59 3.01
C SER A 162 -0.95 -0.36 4.50
N GLY A 163 -0.06 0.57 4.83
CA GLY A 163 0.32 0.94 6.21
C GLY A 163 1.56 0.23 6.76
N ASN A 164 2.35 -0.43 5.93
CA ASN A 164 3.62 -1.05 6.29
C ASN A 164 4.62 -0.01 6.82
N LEU A 165 4.79 1.12 6.11
CA LEU A 165 5.65 2.21 6.59
C LEU A 165 5.16 2.77 7.93
N LYS A 166 3.84 2.92 8.08
CA LYS A 166 3.23 3.38 9.32
C LYS A 166 3.47 2.40 10.46
N ARG A 167 3.39 1.09 10.21
CA ARG A 167 3.67 0.06 11.22
C ARG A 167 5.15 0.03 11.60
N TRP A 168 6.06 0.24 10.65
CA TRP A 168 7.50 0.28 10.89
C TRP A 168 7.92 1.54 11.67
N THR A 169 7.51 2.72 11.22
CA THR A 169 7.97 4.01 11.77
C THR A 169 7.11 4.55 12.90
N LYS A 170 5.86 4.07 13.00
CA LYS A 170 4.79 4.61 13.86
C LYS A 170 4.33 6.03 13.51
N VAL A 171 4.97 6.71 12.53
CA VAL A 171 4.82 8.14 12.34
C VAL A 171 4.42 8.58 10.93
N MET A 172 4.43 7.72 9.90
CA MET A 172 4.06 8.19 8.57
C MET A 172 3.26 7.17 7.76
N PRO A 173 2.23 7.61 7.03
CA PRO A 173 1.60 8.93 7.07
C PRO A 173 0.58 9.06 8.24
N PHE A 174 0.38 10.30 8.72
CA PHE A 174 -0.65 10.64 9.72
C PHE A 174 -1.90 11.19 9.05
N TYR A 175 -3.02 11.23 9.76
CA TYR A 175 -4.21 11.95 9.32
C TYR A 175 -3.83 13.37 8.82
N PRO A 176 -4.30 13.83 7.65
CA PRO A 176 -5.47 13.33 6.91
C PRO A 176 -5.23 12.22 5.88
N PHE A 177 -4.05 11.63 5.86
CA PHE A 177 -3.82 10.40 5.14
C PHE A 177 -4.53 9.23 5.85
N TRP A 178 -5.10 8.31 5.06
CA TRP A 178 -6.04 7.32 5.56
C TRP A 178 -5.31 6.09 6.11
N TYR A 179 -5.30 5.88 7.43
CA TYR A 179 -4.76 4.67 8.09
C TYR A 179 -3.39 4.17 7.56
N GLY A 180 -2.47 5.10 7.30
CA GLY A 180 -1.12 4.79 6.83
C GLY A 180 -0.99 4.64 5.31
N ARG A 181 -2.05 4.87 4.52
CA ARG A 181 -2.00 4.96 3.06
C ARG A 181 -1.59 6.36 2.66
N PHE A 182 -0.91 6.50 1.54
CA PHE A 182 -0.59 7.81 0.96
C PHE A 182 -1.76 8.38 0.15
N SER A 183 -2.98 8.30 0.69
CA SER A 183 -4.20 8.78 0.04
C SER A 183 -5.24 9.17 1.10
N ASP A 184 -6.39 9.70 0.71
CA ASP A 184 -7.50 10.09 1.60
C ASP A 184 -8.51 8.93 1.87
N GLY A 185 -8.20 7.72 1.41
CA GLY A 185 -9.02 6.53 1.58
C GLY A 185 -8.28 5.25 1.21
N PHE A 186 -9.05 4.22 0.84
CA PHE A 186 -8.53 2.99 0.25
C PHE A 186 -7.67 3.28 -0.98
N ILE A 187 -6.59 2.52 -1.13
CA ILE A 187 -5.75 2.52 -2.33
C ILE A 187 -6.13 1.34 -3.25
N TRP A 188 -5.54 1.28 -4.44
CA TRP A 188 -5.99 0.35 -5.50
C TRP A 188 -5.99 -1.11 -5.06
N ASN A 189 -5.00 -1.55 -4.27
CA ASN A 189 -4.90 -2.92 -3.76
C ASN A 189 -5.88 -3.20 -2.61
N ASP A 190 -6.34 -2.18 -1.88
CA ASP A 190 -7.45 -2.33 -0.93
C ASP A 190 -8.76 -2.63 -1.68
N TYR A 191 -9.00 -1.91 -2.80
CA TYR A 191 -10.16 -2.17 -3.67
C TYR A 191 -10.04 -3.51 -4.39
N LEU A 192 -8.88 -3.85 -4.94
CA LEU A 192 -8.64 -5.13 -5.61
C LEU A 192 -8.95 -6.30 -4.68
N LYS A 193 -8.46 -6.24 -3.43
CA LYS A 193 -8.74 -7.27 -2.43
C LYS A 193 -10.24 -7.43 -2.18
N LYS A 194 -10.99 -6.33 -2.13
CA LYS A 194 -12.45 -6.36 -1.92
C LYS A 194 -13.22 -6.90 -3.13
N LEU A 195 -12.78 -6.55 -4.34
CA LEU A 195 -13.47 -6.89 -5.58
C LEU A 195 -13.13 -8.32 -6.06
N ALA A 196 -11.85 -8.69 -6.04
CA ALA A 196 -11.38 -10.01 -6.46
C ALA A 196 -11.48 -11.06 -5.33
N HIS A 197 -11.66 -10.62 -4.08
CA HIS A 197 -11.69 -11.48 -2.90
C HIS A 197 -10.45 -12.41 -2.85
N LEU A 198 -9.28 -11.85 -3.15
CA LEU A 198 -7.98 -12.52 -3.09
C LEU A 198 -7.16 -11.99 -1.92
N PRO A 199 -6.51 -12.85 -1.12
CA PRO A 199 -5.57 -12.41 -0.11
C PRO A 199 -4.33 -11.78 -0.76
N ILE A 200 -3.96 -10.60 -0.25
CA ILE A 200 -2.76 -9.88 -0.67
C ILE A 200 -1.76 -9.86 0.49
N LEU A 201 -0.57 -10.44 0.27
CA LEU A 201 0.61 -10.23 1.09
C LEU A 201 1.40 -9.06 0.52
N ASN A 202 1.43 -7.96 1.24
CA ASN A 202 1.91 -6.68 0.72
C ASN A 202 3.26 -6.30 1.33
N PHE A 203 4.28 -6.16 0.49
CA PHE A 203 5.63 -5.72 0.80
C PHE A 203 5.92 -4.32 0.24
N SER A 204 4.89 -3.52 0.01
CA SER A 204 5.05 -2.13 -0.43
C SER A 204 5.32 -1.21 0.76
N PHE A 205 6.28 -0.30 0.61
CA PHE A 205 6.62 0.71 1.62
C PHE A 205 6.73 2.08 0.97
N GLY A 206 6.11 3.09 1.58
CA GLY A 206 6.15 4.45 1.06
C GLY A 206 7.57 4.95 0.81
N GLY A 207 7.85 5.44 -0.40
CA GLY A 207 9.17 5.95 -0.78
C GLY A 207 10.24 4.90 -1.09
N ALA A 208 9.85 3.63 -1.23
CA ALA A 208 10.74 2.59 -1.71
C ALA A 208 11.19 2.84 -3.16
N LYS A 209 12.46 2.58 -3.45
CA LYS A 209 13.04 2.58 -4.81
C LYS A 209 13.14 1.17 -5.37
N THR A 210 13.51 1.03 -6.64
CA THR A 210 13.85 -0.31 -7.18
C THR A 210 15.06 -0.91 -6.48
N GLU A 211 16.04 -0.09 -6.11
CA GLU A 211 17.26 -0.49 -5.40
C GLU A 211 17.77 0.63 -4.48
N GLY A 212 18.53 0.23 -3.48
CA GLY A 212 19.18 1.11 -2.51
C GLY A 212 18.94 0.59 -1.10
N ASN A 213 19.88 0.90 -0.20
CA ASN A 213 19.76 0.51 1.19
C ASN A 213 19.06 1.60 1.99
N ASN A 214 18.25 1.18 2.94
CA ASN A 214 17.79 2.05 4.01
C ASN A 214 18.85 2.09 5.12
N ASN A 215 19.65 3.15 5.16
CA ASN A 215 20.67 3.32 6.20
C ASN A 215 20.11 4.01 7.46
N PHE A 216 18.80 4.27 7.55
CA PHE A 216 18.20 4.93 8.70
C PHE A 216 17.84 3.93 9.80
N TYR A 217 18.42 4.11 10.99
CA TYR A 217 17.85 3.55 12.21
C TYR A 217 16.58 4.34 12.58
N ILE A 218 15.55 3.67 13.11
CA ILE A 218 14.27 4.31 13.51
C ILE A 218 14.49 5.50 14.45
N LYS A 219 15.55 5.48 15.26
CA LYS A 219 15.92 6.58 16.17
C LYS A 219 16.32 7.86 15.44
N ASP A 220 16.95 7.75 14.27
CA ASP A 220 17.43 8.88 13.46
C ASP A 220 16.39 9.33 12.41
N PHE A 221 15.32 8.53 12.24
CA PHE A 221 14.23 8.79 11.29
C PHE A 221 13.45 10.06 11.62
N MET A 222 13.24 10.35 12.91
CA MET A 222 12.55 11.57 13.35
C MET A 222 13.40 12.81 13.08
N ASP A 223 14.71 12.73 13.30
CA ASP A 223 15.65 13.81 12.99
C ASP A 223 15.77 14.02 11.47
N TYR A 224 15.72 12.96 10.67
CA TYR A 224 15.65 13.03 9.20
C TYR A 224 14.36 13.70 8.68
N ILE A 225 13.21 13.35 9.24
CA ILE A 225 11.91 14.00 8.92
C ILE A 225 11.92 15.48 9.27
N ILE A 226 12.60 15.86 10.35
CA ILE A 226 12.72 17.24 10.81
C ILE A 226 13.75 18.02 9.98
N SER A 227 14.82 17.37 9.49
CA SER A 227 15.94 18.05 8.80
C SER A 227 15.80 18.14 7.27
N PHE A 228 15.20 17.14 6.61
CA PHE A 228 15.11 17.08 5.14
C PHE A 228 13.69 17.10 4.60
N GLY A 229 12.69 17.32 5.46
CA GLY A 229 11.27 17.15 5.20
C GLY A 229 10.83 17.41 3.77
N ARG A 230 10.76 16.35 2.96
CA ARG A 230 9.89 16.24 1.77
C ARG A 230 9.66 14.79 1.33
N ASN A 231 10.66 13.92 1.12
CA ASN A 231 10.40 12.48 0.89
C ASN A 231 11.42 11.54 1.56
N ILE A 232 10.98 10.30 1.79
CA ILE A 232 11.70 9.31 2.59
C ILE A 232 12.11 8.15 1.71
N VAL A 233 13.41 7.91 1.53
CA VAL A 233 13.88 6.62 1.00
C VAL A 233 13.82 5.60 2.13
N THR A 234 12.82 4.73 2.11
CA THR A 234 12.53 3.77 3.19
C THR A 234 13.13 2.38 2.95
N GLY A 235 13.79 2.20 1.80
CA GLY A 235 14.43 0.97 1.38
C GLY A 235 14.24 0.73 -0.10
N SER A 236 14.24 -0.54 -0.49
CA SER A 236 14.07 -0.95 -1.87
C SER A 236 13.22 -2.20 -2.01
N SER A 237 12.53 -2.32 -3.15
CA SER A 237 11.82 -3.55 -3.51
C SER A 237 12.77 -4.75 -3.61
N ARG A 238 14.05 -4.53 -3.96
CA ARG A 238 15.10 -5.57 -3.91
C ARG A 238 15.21 -6.19 -2.51
N ASP A 239 15.31 -5.37 -1.47
CA ASP A 239 15.41 -5.85 -0.08
C ASP A 239 14.13 -6.55 0.37
N TYR A 240 12.97 -6.03 -0.03
CA TYR A 240 11.69 -6.63 0.35
C TYR A 240 11.44 -7.97 -0.34
N ILE A 241 11.85 -8.13 -1.60
CA ILE A 241 11.84 -9.41 -2.31
C ILE A 241 12.82 -10.39 -1.65
N ASN A 242 14.04 -9.95 -1.33
CA ASN A 242 15.01 -10.76 -0.59
C ASN A 242 14.45 -11.21 0.77
N ASN A 243 13.75 -10.34 1.48
CA ASN A 243 13.07 -10.67 2.72
C ASN A 243 11.97 -11.72 2.50
N TYR A 244 11.13 -11.57 1.48
CA TYR A 244 10.11 -12.55 1.13
C TYR A 244 10.72 -13.93 0.85
N VAL A 245 11.70 -14.01 -0.05
CA VAL A 245 12.28 -15.30 -0.47
C VAL A 245 13.11 -15.99 0.63
N ASN A 246 13.61 -15.25 1.62
CA ASN A 246 14.42 -15.81 2.71
C ASN A 246 13.60 -16.09 3.97
N ASN A 247 12.53 -15.33 4.22
CA ASN A 247 11.82 -15.37 5.50
C ASN A 247 10.36 -15.81 5.39
N TYR A 248 9.73 -15.75 4.22
CA TYR A 248 8.30 -16.05 4.09
C TYR A 248 8.01 -17.37 3.39
N LEU A 249 8.91 -17.85 2.51
CA LEU A 249 8.78 -19.17 1.89
C LEU A 249 8.78 -20.25 2.97
N THR A 250 7.62 -20.85 3.21
CA THR A 250 7.35 -21.68 4.38
C THR A 250 6.30 -22.73 4.06
N ASN A 251 6.40 -23.88 4.74
CA ASN A 251 5.39 -24.92 4.67
C ASN A 251 4.97 -25.35 6.09
N ASP A 252 3.67 -25.33 6.35
CA ASP A 252 3.01 -25.61 7.63
C ASP A 252 3.19 -24.56 8.75
N SER A 253 4.38 -23.97 8.93
CA SER A 253 4.63 -22.96 9.96
C SER A 253 5.71 -21.95 9.58
N TYR A 254 5.76 -20.81 10.29
CA TYR A 254 6.80 -19.79 10.08
C TYR A 254 8.24 -20.27 10.33
N ILE A 255 8.40 -21.39 11.07
CA ILE A 255 9.70 -22.00 11.41
C ILE A 255 10.19 -22.89 10.27
N ASN A 256 9.28 -23.56 9.58
CA ASN A 256 9.57 -24.52 8.52
C ASN A 256 9.82 -23.79 7.20
N LYS A 257 11.05 -23.35 6.98
CA LYS A 257 11.44 -22.64 5.76
C LYS A 257 11.46 -23.58 4.55
N SER A 258 10.96 -23.09 3.42
CA SER A 258 11.12 -23.67 2.09
C SER A 258 12.10 -22.84 1.28
N TYR A 259 12.79 -23.46 0.32
CA TYR A 259 13.60 -22.73 -0.64
C TYR A 259 12.76 -22.23 -1.83
N TYR A 260 11.76 -23.01 -2.24
CA TYR A 260 10.88 -22.74 -3.38
C TYR A 260 9.49 -22.32 -2.93
N ILE A 261 8.83 -21.52 -3.76
CA ILE A 261 7.41 -21.16 -3.63
C ILE A 261 6.57 -22.43 -3.72
N SER A 262 5.68 -22.62 -2.76
CA SER A 262 4.91 -23.86 -2.56
C SER A 262 3.81 -24.03 -3.61
N ASN A 263 3.13 -22.94 -3.98
CA ASN A 263 2.02 -22.95 -4.95
C ASN A 263 2.25 -21.91 -6.07
N PRO A 264 3.26 -22.11 -6.94
CA PRO A 264 3.65 -21.10 -7.92
C PRO A 264 2.58 -20.85 -8.99
N GLU A 265 1.80 -21.87 -9.36
CA GLU A 265 0.72 -21.75 -10.36
C GLU A 265 -0.50 -20.96 -9.85
N GLU A 266 -0.64 -20.83 -8.53
CA GLU A 266 -1.76 -20.13 -7.89
C GLU A 266 -1.36 -18.75 -7.32
N THR A 267 -0.07 -18.39 -7.44
CA THR A 267 0.49 -17.17 -6.84
C THR A 267 0.87 -16.17 -7.92
N LEU A 268 0.24 -14.99 -7.87
CA LEU A 268 0.60 -13.85 -8.71
C LEU A 268 1.54 -12.91 -7.95
N PHE A 269 2.63 -12.54 -8.59
CA PHE A 269 3.52 -11.48 -8.12
C PHE A 269 3.20 -10.18 -8.84
N ILE A 270 2.83 -9.13 -8.10
CA ILE A 270 2.59 -7.80 -8.68
C ILE A 270 3.74 -6.88 -8.29
N LEU A 271 4.32 -6.20 -9.29
CA LEU A 271 5.36 -5.20 -9.10
C LEU A 271 4.89 -3.86 -9.65
N TRP A 272 4.78 -2.86 -8.77
CA TRP A 272 4.58 -1.46 -9.18
C TRP A 272 5.53 -0.55 -8.39
N ILE A 273 6.68 -0.29 -8.98
CA ILE A 273 7.82 0.36 -8.35
C ILE A 273 8.61 1.15 -9.39
N GLY A 274 9.41 2.12 -8.94
CA GLY A 274 10.37 2.84 -9.78
C GLY A 274 10.16 4.35 -9.83
N ALA A 275 9.01 4.86 -9.37
CA ALA A 275 8.76 6.29 -9.34
C ALA A 275 9.78 7.04 -8.45
N ASN A 276 10.11 6.47 -7.29
CA ASN A 276 11.01 7.09 -6.32
C ASN A 276 12.48 7.13 -6.78
N ASP A 277 12.87 6.32 -7.78
CA ASP A 277 14.20 6.37 -8.39
C ASP A 277 14.45 7.73 -9.06
N TYR A 278 13.39 8.33 -9.63
CA TYR A 278 13.40 9.68 -10.20
C TYR A 278 13.22 10.75 -9.12
N ILE A 279 12.17 10.62 -8.30
CA ILE A 279 11.81 11.64 -7.29
C ILE A 279 12.99 11.91 -6.37
N SER A 280 13.68 10.86 -5.91
CA SER A 280 14.86 11.01 -5.04
C SER A 280 16.03 11.74 -5.69
N THR A 281 16.12 11.76 -7.03
CA THR A 281 17.15 12.53 -7.74
C THR A 281 16.78 14.01 -7.77
N PHE A 282 15.51 14.34 -8.02
CA PHE A 282 15.03 15.72 -8.03
C PHE A 282 15.09 16.40 -6.67
N GLU A 283 15.06 15.65 -5.58
CA GLU A 283 15.16 16.23 -4.24
C GLU A 283 16.59 16.52 -3.79
N GLN A 284 17.57 15.85 -4.37
CA GLN A 284 18.98 16.07 -4.05
C GLN A 284 19.52 17.34 -4.70
N THR A 285 18.82 17.87 -5.69
CA THR A 285 19.21 19.07 -6.42
C THR A 285 18.13 20.15 -6.32
N MET A 286 18.53 21.41 -6.32
CA MET A 286 17.55 22.51 -6.37
C MET A 286 16.92 22.65 -7.76
N TYR A 287 17.63 22.21 -8.80
CA TYR A 287 17.25 22.33 -10.21
C TYR A 287 17.50 20.99 -10.92
N SER A 288 16.62 20.62 -11.84
CA SER A 288 16.68 19.34 -12.55
C SER A 288 17.31 19.41 -13.94
N GLU A 289 17.80 20.56 -14.43
CA GLU A 289 18.38 20.71 -15.77
C GLU A 289 19.43 19.62 -16.08
N ASP A 290 20.40 19.41 -15.19
CA ASP A 290 21.50 18.45 -15.39
C ASP A 290 21.01 17.00 -15.55
N PHE A 291 19.93 16.62 -14.86
CA PHE A 291 19.30 15.30 -14.97
C PHE A 291 18.85 15.01 -16.41
N PHE A 292 18.35 16.05 -17.10
CA PHE A 292 17.86 15.94 -18.48
C PHE A 292 18.98 16.17 -19.49
N LYS A 293 19.85 17.16 -19.27
CA LYS A 293 20.92 17.59 -20.18
C LYS A 293 22.03 16.55 -20.36
N TYR A 294 22.33 15.80 -19.30
CA TYR A 294 23.36 14.76 -19.31
C TYR A 294 22.72 13.39 -19.06
N PRO A 295 21.90 12.88 -20.00
CA PRO A 295 21.02 11.73 -19.77
C PRO A 295 21.79 10.43 -19.50
N ASP A 296 23.02 10.32 -20.00
CA ASP A 296 23.87 9.13 -19.85
C ASP A 296 24.90 9.27 -18.70
N SER A 297 24.86 10.38 -17.93
CA SER A 297 25.65 10.51 -16.70
C SER A 297 25.16 9.55 -15.61
N ILE A 298 25.92 9.37 -14.52
CA ILE A 298 25.58 8.45 -13.43
C ILE A 298 24.20 8.72 -12.80
N ASN A 299 23.79 10.00 -12.75
CA ASN A 299 22.50 10.47 -12.26
C ASN A 299 21.62 11.01 -13.40
N GLY A 300 22.00 10.74 -14.65
CA GLY A 300 21.27 11.17 -15.83
C GLY A 300 19.99 10.37 -16.05
N SER A 301 19.01 11.01 -16.69
CA SER A 301 17.68 10.44 -16.90
C SER A 301 17.65 9.06 -17.56
N ARG A 302 18.47 8.81 -18.60
CA ARG A 302 18.53 7.50 -19.26
C ARG A 302 19.16 6.45 -18.36
N THR A 303 20.23 6.80 -17.66
CA THR A 303 20.90 5.89 -16.72
C THR A 303 19.98 5.49 -15.57
N VAL A 304 19.26 6.45 -14.98
CA VAL A 304 18.27 6.18 -13.92
C VAL A 304 17.15 5.30 -14.45
N SER A 305 16.64 5.58 -15.65
CA SER A 305 15.59 4.78 -16.28
C SER A 305 16.00 3.32 -16.49
N LYS A 306 17.18 3.11 -17.10
CA LYS A 306 17.72 1.76 -17.33
C LYS A 306 17.95 1.02 -16.03
N ARG A 307 18.61 1.65 -15.06
CA ARG A 307 18.86 1.06 -13.74
C ARG A 307 17.58 0.60 -13.05
N ALA A 308 16.55 1.45 -13.03
CA ALA A 308 15.27 1.10 -12.43
C ALA A 308 14.62 -0.11 -13.11
N VAL A 309 14.61 -0.17 -14.44
CA VAL A 309 14.08 -1.32 -15.18
C VAL A 309 14.92 -2.57 -14.96
N ASP A 310 16.25 -2.49 -15.11
CA ASP A 310 17.16 -3.63 -14.94
C ASP A 310 17.03 -4.24 -13.53
N ASN A 311 16.77 -3.41 -12.52
CA ASN A 311 16.48 -3.84 -11.16
C ASN A 311 15.16 -4.61 -11.05
N ILE A 312 14.09 -4.15 -11.71
CA ILE A 312 12.80 -4.86 -11.77
C ILE A 312 12.98 -6.23 -12.44
N ILE A 313 13.72 -6.30 -13.57
CA ILE A 313 14.00 -7.56 -14.27
C ILE A 313 14.79 -8.53 -13.38
N SER A 314 15.82 -8.04 -12.69
CA SER A 314 16.61 -8.83 -11.73
C SER A 314 15.76 -9.37 -10.56
N GLN A 315 14.79 -8.59 -10.11
CA GLN A 315 13.85 -8.96 -9.06
C GLN A 315 12.85 -10.03 -9.50
N ILE A 316 12.29 -9.90 -10.71
CA ILE A 316 11.45 -10.96 -11.32
C ILE A 316 12.28 -12.25 -11.45
N LYS A 317 13.54 -12.14 -11.88
CA LYS A 317 14.45 -13.30 -11.96
C LYS A 317 14.64 -13.95 -10.59
N THR A 318 14.86 -13.16 -9.53
CA THR A 318 15.00 -13.67 -8.16
C THR A 318 13.76 -14.47 -7.73
N LEU A 319 12.56 -13.99 -8.03
CA LEU A 319 11.30 -14.70 -7.73
C LEU A 319 11.13 -15.95 -8.61
N SER A 320 11.45 -15.87 -9.89
CA SER A 320 11.43 -16.99 -10.84
C SER A 320 12.39 -18.11 -10.45
N ASP A 321 13.58 -17.77 -9.97
CA ASP A 321 14.59 -18.71 -9.47
C ASP A 321 14.09 -19.48 -8.23
N ARG A 322 13.13 -18.91 -7.50
CA ARG A 322 12.40 -19.57 -6.41
C ARG A 322 11.11 -20.26 -6.86
N GLY A 323 10.88 -20.37 -8.16
CA GLY A 323 9.74 -21.07 -8.75
C GLY A 323 8.56 -20.18 -9.14
N GLY A 324 8.63 -18.85 -8.96
CA GLY A 324 7.55 -17.94 -9.38
C GLY A 324 7.31 -18.02 -10.89
N ARG A 325 6.04 -17.93 -11.31
CA ARG A 325 5.62 -18.11 -12.71
C ARG A 325 4.77 -16.97 -13.25
N HIS A 326 3.86 -16.44 -12.44
CA HIS A 326 2.90 -15.44 -12.87
C HIS A 326 3.27 -14.05 -12.32
N PHE A 327 3.47 -13.09 -13.21
CA PHE A 327 3.88 -11.73 -12.89
C PHE A 327 2.96 -10.72 -13.57
N LEU A 328 2.57 -9.68 -12.81
CA LEU A 328 1.96 -8.48 -13.35
C LEU A 328 2.85 -7.29 -12.99
N VAL A 329 3.34 -6.59 -14.01
CA VAL A 329 4.16 -5.38 -13.84
C VAL A 329 3.37 -4.18 -14.31
N LEU A 330 3.37 -3.11 -13.50
CA LEU A 330 2.72 -1.85 -13.84
C LEU A 330 3.79 -0.83 -14.25
N ASN A 331 3.56 -0.18 -15.39
CA ASN A 331 4.44 0.90 -15.84
C ASN A 331 4.12 2.23 -15.11
N LEU A 332 4.88 3.29 -15.40
CA LEU A 332 4.74 4.56 -14.70
C LEU A 332 3.77 5.52 -15.42
N PRO A 333 2.87 6.22 -14.69
CA PRO A 333 2.06 7.28 -15.28
C PRO A 333 2.93 8.44 -15.75
N ASP A 334 2.43 9.25 -16.67
CA ASP A 334 3.16 10.41 -17.19
C ASP A 334 3.31 11.51 -16.14
N PHE A 335 4.50 11.59 -15.53
CA PHE A 335 4.81 12.56 -14.48
C PHE A 335 4.64 14.01 -14.92
N GLY A 336 4.84 14.31 -16.20
CA GLY A 336 4.72 15.67 -16.75
C GLY A 336 3.30 16.21 -16.69
N LYS A 337 2.30 15.32 -16.49
CA LYS A 337 0.88 15.65 -16.35
C LYS A 337 0.37 15.55 -14.91
N THR A 338 1.24 15.19 -13.98
CA THR A 338 0.92 15.06 -12.55
C THR A 338 1.34 16.30 -11.76
N PRO A 339 0.80 16.48 -10.54
CA PRO A 339 1.24 17.56 -9.68
C PRO A 339 2.70 17.49 -9.20
N LEU A 340 3.44 16.41 -9.49
CA LEU A 340 4.90 16.40 -9.32
C LEU A 340 5.54 17.59 -10.06
N THR A 341 5.06 17.87 -11.27
CA THR A 341 5.57 18.99 -12.08
C THR A 341 5.41 20.34 -11.39
N LEU A 342 4.34 20.52 -10.60
CA LEU A 342 4.09 21.77 -9.88
C LEU A 342 5.11 22.03 -8.77
N GLU A 343 5.71 20.99 -8.23
CA GLU A 343 6.65 21.06 -7.11
C GLU A 343 8.12 21.14 -7.54
N MET A 344 8.46 20.72 -8.76
CA MET A 344 9.83 20.60 -9.25
C MET A 344 10.31 21.87 -9.96
N LYS A 345 11.61 22.18 -9.88
CA LYS A 345 12.23 23.31 -10.59
C LYS A 345 13.21 22.79 -11.65
N PHE A 346 13.13 23.33 -12.86
CA PHE A 346 13.94 22.93 -14.00
C PHE A 346 15.24 23.73 -14.07
N ASP A 347 15.14 25.04 -14.29
CA ASP A 347 16.28 25.95 -14.44
C ASP A 347 15.97 27.29 -13.76
N LYS A 348 16.94 27.76 -12.95
CA LYS A 348 16.86 29.01 -12.19
C LYS A 348 16.67 30.26 -13.05
N ASN A 349 17.04 30.20 -14.33
CA ASN A 349 17.04 31.36 -15.23
C ASN A 349 15.71 31.51 -15.98
N LEU A 350 14.81 30.53 -15.88
CA LEU A 350 13.51 30.57 -16.54
C LEU A 350 12.46 31.24 -15.67
N ASP A 351 11.47 31.87 -16.31
CA ASP A 351 10.25 32.26 -15.61
C ASP A 351 9.47 31.01 -15.20
N ASP A 352 8.63 31.16 -14.18
CA ASP A 352 7.96 30.02 -13.55
C ASP A 352 7.04 29.22 -14.51
N LYS A 353 6.43 29.88 -15.51
CA LYS A 353 5.60 29.16 -16.49
C LYS A 353 6.47 28.33 -17.42
N THR A 354 7.52 28.93 -17.99
CA THR A 354 8.44 28.23 -18.90
C THR A 354 9.18 27.11 -18.16
N ASP A 355 9.60 27.34 -16.92
CA ASP A 355 10.22 26.33 -16.05
C ASP A 355 9.34 25.07 -15.89
N LYS A 356 8.05 25.25 -15.64
CA LYS A 356 7.09 24.14 -15.49
C LYS A 356 6.83 23.41 -16.82
N GLN A 357 6.81 24.14 -17.93
CA GLN A 357 6.62 23.55 -19.25
C GLN A 357 7.85 22.72 -19.67
N GLU A 358 9.06 23.24 -19.46
CA GLU A 358 10.29 22.51 -19.73
C GLU A 358 10.40 21.26 -18.87
N PHE A 359 10.11 21.34 -17.56
CA PHE A 359 10.07 20.16 -16.71
C PHE A 359 9.06 19.12 -17.23
N SER A 360 7.83 19.56 -17.52
CA SER A 360 6.73 18.71 -18.01
C SER A 360 7.14 17.93 -19.27
N ILE A 361 7.63 18.60 -20.30
CA ILE A 361 8.05 17.96 -21.56
C ILE A 361 9.18 16.96 -21.32
N ASN A 362 10.22 17.39 -20.61
CA ASN A 362 11.42 16.58 -20.44
C ASN A 362 11.11 15.34 -19.59
N ILE A 363 10.35 15.46 -18.50
CA ILE A 363 9.99 14.30 -17.69
C ILE A 363 9.04 13.35 -18.42
N SER A 364 8.08 13.84 -19.22
CA SER A 364 7.22 13.00 -20.05
C SER A 364 8.03 12.15 -21.04
N ASN A 365 9.04 12.75 -21.68
CA ASN A 365 9.94 12.04 -22.59
C ASN A 365 10.76 10.95 -21.87
N VAL A 366 11.24 11.24 -20.66
CA VAL A 366 11.98 10.28 -19.84
C VAL A 366 11.09 9.11 -19.41
N ILE A 367 9.87 9.37 -18.95
CA ILE A 367 8.92 8.32 -18.57
C ILE A 367 8.49 7.48 -19.78
N SER A 368 8.32 8.11 -20.95
CA SER A 368 8.08 7.38 -22.21
C SER A 368 9.24 6.43 -22.54
N PHE A 369 10.49 6.91 -22.42
CA PHE A 369 11.68 6.06 -22.60
C PHE A 369 11.71 4.89 -21.60
N TYR A 370 11.46 5.16 -20.31
CA TYR A 370 11.39 4.14 -19.26
C TYR A 370 10.34 3.08 -19.59
N ASN A 371 9.10 3.48 -19.93
CA ASN A 371 8.01 2.55 -20.20
C ASN A 371 8.28 1.69 -21.43
N GLN A 372 8.88 2.27 -22.49
CA GLN A 372 9.30 1.50 -23.68
C GLN A 372 10.42 0.51 -23.36
N TYR A 373 11.42 0.93 -22.59
CA TYR A 373 12.53 0.06 -22.17
C TYR A 373 12.03 -1.07 -21.26
N LEU A 374 11.16 -0.77 -20.28
CA LEU A 374 10.52 -1.76 -19.42
C LEU A 374 9.76 -2.81 -20.23
N LYS A 375 8.88 -2.37 -21.15
CA LYS A 375 8.15 -3.30 -22.00
C LYS A 375 9.10 -4.23 -22.77
N ARG A 376 10.12 -3.67 -23.41
CA ARG A 376 11.08 -4.45 -24.19
C ARG A 376 11.80 -5.50 -23.34
N GLU A 377 12.27 -5.14 -22.14
CA GLU A 377 12.99 -6.10 -21.29
C GLU A 377 12.07 -7.17 -20.69
N LEU A 378 10.81 -6.84 -20.40
CA LEU A 378 9.82 -7.84 -20.00
C LEU A 378 9.50 -8.79 -21.16
N ASP A 379 9.28 -8.28 -22.38
CA ASP A 379 9.07 -9.10 -23.59
C ASP A 379 10.29 -10.02 -23.83
N ASN A 380 11.52 -9.52 -23.67
CA ASN A 380 12.74 -10.33 -23.81
C ASN A 380 12.81 -11.45 -22.77
N MET A 381 12.41 -11.17 -21.53
CA MET A 381 12.43 -12.13 -20.44
C MET A 381 11.37 -13.22 -20.62
N GLU A 382 10.14 -12.83 -21.00
CA GLU A 382 9.04 -13.76 -21.23
C GLU A 382 9.30 -14.69 -22.44
N ASN A 383 9.87 -14.16 -23.52
CA ASN A 383 10.17 -14.94 -24.73
C ASN A 383 11.41 -15.85 -24.60
N ASN A 384 12.03 -15.92 -23.42
CA ASN A 384 13.18 -16.80 -23.20
C ASN A 384 12.73 -18.28 -23.13
N PRO A 385 13.09 -19.14 -24.10
CA PRO A 385 12.58 -20.51 -24.18
C PRO A 385 13.06 -21.41 -23.02
N TYR A 386 14.03 -20.96 -22.22
CA TYR A 386 14.53 -21.67 -21.06
C TYR A 386 13.78 -21.33 -19.77
N GLN A 387 12.79 -20.44 -19.82
CA GLN A 387 11.97 -20.03 -18.69
C GLN A 387 10.49 -20.16 -19.04
N ASN A 388 9.71 -20.85 -18.20
CA ASN A 388 8.26 -20.87 -18.33
C ASN A 388 7.68 -19.77 -17.45
N LEU A 389 7.57 -18.55 -17.97
CA LEU A 389 7.04 -17.39 -17.25
C LEU A 389 5.85 -16.81 -17.99
N ASN A 390 4.87 -16.33 -17.23
CA ASN A 390 3.77 -15.51 -17.71
C ASN A 390 3.97 -14.11 -17.13
N ILE A 391 4.32 -13.15 -17.98
CA ILE A 391 4.64 -11.78 -17.58
C ILE A 391 3.71 -10.81 -18.28
N SER A 392 2.72 -10.31 -17.55
CA SER A 392 1.78 -9.32 -18.08
C SER A 392 2.22 -7.91 -17.72
N LEU A 393 2.21 -6.99 -18.70
CA LEU A 393 2.41 -5.55 -18.48
C LEU A 393 1.06 -4.84 -18.47
N LEU A 394 0.77 -4.07 -17.41
CA LEU A 394 -0.32 -3.09 -17.38
C LEU A 394 0.19 -1.70 -17.75
N ASP A 395 -0.35 -1.14 -18.82
CA ASP A 395 -0.03 0.20 -19.31
C ASP A 395 -0.82 1.29 -18.55
N VAL A 396 -0.42 1.51 -17.30
CA VAL A 396 -0.95 2.58 -16.44
C VAL A 396 -0.75 3.95 -17.09
N ASN A 397 0.34 4.16 -17.84
CA ASN A 397 0.57 5.41 -18.56
C ASN A 397 -0.58 5.74 -19.52
N LYS A 398 -0.92 4.80 -20.41
CA LYS A 398 -2.02 4.95 -21.36
C LYS A 398 -3.37 5.10 -20.64
N ASN A 399 -3.66 4.23 -19.68
CA ASN A 399 -4.97 4.25 -19.02
C ASN A 399 -5.17 5.52 -18.18
N PHE A 400 -4.14 5.96 -17.46
CA PHE A 400 -4.20 7.16 -16.64
C PHE A 400 -4.29 8.43 -17.51
N ASN A 401 -3.59 8.48 -18.65
CA ASN A 401 -3.77 9.57 -19.63
C ASN A 401 -5.20 9.62 -20.18
N SER A 402 -5.81 8.47 -20.46
CA SER A 402 -7.22 8.41 -20.89
C SER A 402 -8.16 8.95 -19.81
N LEU A 403 -7.90 8.60 -18.54
CA LEU A 403 -8.64 9.12 -17.39
C LEU A 403 -8.53 10.65 -17.26
N LEU A 404 -7.32 11.21 -17.35
CA LEU A 404 -7.08 12.67 -17.31
C LEU A 404 -7.81 13.39 -18.46
N ASP A 405 -7.90 12.73 -19.61
CA ASP A 405 -8.54 13.24 -20.82
C ASP A 405 -10.07 13.19 -20.77
N GLY A 406 -10.66 12.54 -19.76
CA GLY A 406 -12.10 12.28 -19.73
C GLY A 406 -12.51 11.28 -20.81
N LYS A 407 -11.67 10.27 -21.05
CA LYS A 407 -11.93 9.17 -21.97
C LYS A 407 -11.97 7.85 -21.24
N ASP A 408 -12.86 6.97 -21.66
CA ASP A 408 -12.97 5.58 -21.25
C ASP A 408 -11.60 4.88 -21.38
N ILE A 409 -11.12 4.30 -20.28
CA ILE A 409 -9.80 3.65 -20.19
C ILE A 409 -9.68 2.38 -21.06
N PHE A 410 -10.79 1.80 -21.52
CA PHE A 410 -10.85 0.58 -22.33
C PHE A 410 -11.20 0.89 -23.78
N THR A 411 -12.18 1.77 -24.03
CA THR A 411 -12.71 2.05 -25.37
C THR A 411 -12.19 3.35 -25.99
N ASN A 412 -11.57 4.23 -25.20
CA ASN A 412 -11.10 5.56 -25.60
C ASN A 412 -12.22 6.52 -26.09
N GLN A 413 -13.49 6.18 -25.82
CA GLN A 413 -14.64 7.07 -26.04
C GLN A 413 -14.73 8.13 -24.94
N ASP A 414 -15.41 9.25 -25.18
CA ASP A 414 -15.60 10.27 -24.15
C ASP A 414 -16.40 9.71 -22.96
N PHE A 415 -15.88 9.91 -21.75
CA PHE A 415 -16.49 9.42 -20.52
C PHE A 415 -16.29 10.41 -19.37
N ASN A 416 -17.38 10.76 -18.70
CA ASN A 416 -17.33 11.60 -17.52
C ASN A 416 -17.16 10.76 -16.26
N TYR A 417 -15.94 10.71 -15.73
CA TYR A 417 -15.65 10.06 -14.45
C TYR A 417 -16.28 10.74 -13.23
N GLY A 418 -16.75 11.99 -13.35
CA GLY A 418 -17.26 12.76 -12.21
C GLY A 418 -16.17 13.31 -11.28
N PHE A 419 -14.92 13.44 -11.76
CA PHE A 419 -13.87 14.12 -11.02
C PHE A 419 -14.14 15.63 -10.93
N THR A 420 -13.79 16.24 -9.79
CA THR A 420 -13.52 17.67 -9.71
C THR A 420 -12.16 17.94 -10.31
N LYS A 421 -12.12 18.67 -11.43
CA LYS A 421 -10.86 19.13 -12.03
C LYS A 421 -10.29 20.27 -11.19
N LEU A 422 -9.05 20.12 -10.76
CA LEU A 422 -8.29 21.15 -10.05
C LEU A 422 -7.21 21.68 -11.00
N ASP A 423 -7.63 22.24 -12.13
CA ASP A 423 -6.70 22.76 -13.15
C ASP A 423 -5.76 23.81 -12.53
N SER A 424 -4.45 23.59 -12.65
CA SER A 424 -3.46 24.63 -12.31
C SER A 424 -3.43 25.73 -13.38
N ILE A 425 -2.61 26.77 -13.16
CA ILE A 425 -2.37 27.81 -14.17
C ILE A 425 -1.43 27.36 -15.29
N TYR A 426 -0.83 26.16 -15.19
CA TYR A 426 0.20 25.69 -16.12
C TYR A 426 -0.42 24.74 -17.16
N PRO A 427 -0.45 25.13 -18.45
CA PRO A 427 -1.00 24.28 -19.50
C PRO A 427 -0.10 23.07 -19.75
N ILE A 428 -0.70 21.93 -20.09
CA ILE A 428 0.04 20.76 -20.56
C ILE A 428 0.61 21.08 -21.95
N PRO A 429 1.93 21.03 -22.16
CA PRO A 429 2.54 21.37 -23.44
C PRO A 429 2.00 20.53 -24.59
N GLY A 430 1.63 21.17 -25.70
CA GLY A 430 1.06 20.51 -26.88
C GLY A 430 -0.44 20.18 -26.77
N GLU A 431 -1.08 20.42 -25.63
CA GLU A 431 -2.49 20.10 -25.43
C GLU A 431 -3.37 21.35 -25.28
N THR A 432 -4.45 21.42 -26.05
CA THR A 432 -5.34 22.59 -26.07
C THR A 432 -6.33 22.52 -24.91
N LYS A 433 -6.42 23.61 -24.12
CA LYS A 433 -7.35 23.75 -22.98
C LYS A 433 -7.22 22.65 -21.91
N LYS A 434 -6.01 22.12 -21.72
CA LYS A 434 -5.71 21.18 -20.65
C LYS A 434 -4.56 21.70 -19.82
N PHE A 435 -4.68 21.50 -18.51
CA PHE A 435 -3.77 22.03 -17.51
C PHE A 435 -3.31 20.90 -16.60
N ILE A 436 -2.10 21.03 -16.09
CA ILE A 436 -1.58 20.09 -15.10
C ILE A 436 -2.53 20.14 -13.91
N GLN A 437 -3.02 18.98 -13.48
CA GLN A 437 -3.92 18.89 -12.33
C GLN A 437 -3.15 19.24 -11.06
N ASP A 438 -3.72 20.14 -10.27
CA ASP A 438 -3.31 20.39 -8.92
C ASP A 438 -3.90 19.32 -7.97
N TYR A 439 -3.50 19.38 -6.70
CA TYR A 439 -3.83 18.40 -5.67
C TYR A 439 -4.57 19.02 -4.49
N CYS A 440 -5.43 18.22 -3.85
CA CYS A 440 -6.39 18.72 -2.88
C CYS A 440 -5.77 19.19 -1.56
N TYR A 441 -4.90 18.36 -0.95
CA TYR A 441 -4.32 18.59 0.37
C TYR A 441 -2.94 19.25 0.27
N LYS A 442 -2.85 20.49 0.74
CA LYS A 442 -1.66 21.35 0.70
C LYS A 442 -0.78 21.28 1.95
N GLY A 443 -1.17 20.48 2.95
CA GLY A 443 -0.39 20.34 4.17
C GLY A 443 0.78 19.36 4.00
N SER A 444 1.88 19.60 4.72
CA SER A 444 3.02 18.66 4.74
C SER A 444 2.78 17.48 5.69
N TYR A 445 3.51 16.38 5.49
CA TYR A 445 3.50 15.24 6.41
C TYR A 445 3.94 15.62 7.83
N LEU A 446 4.91 16.52 7.97
CA LEU A 446 5.36 17.01 9.27
C LEU A 446 4.26 17.82 9.98
N THR A 447 3.54 18.66 9.24
CA THR A 447 2.40 19.42 9.77
C THR A 447 1.27 18.48 10.19
N ALA A 448 0.95 17.46 9.39
CA ALA A 448 -0.03 16.43 9.73
C ALA A 448 0.34 15.69 11.03
N SER A 449 1.60 15.29 11.16
CA SER A 449 2.16 14.65 12.35
C SER A 449 2.02 15.51 13.61
N LYS A 450 2.52 16.75 13.55
CA LYS A 450 2.46 17.70 14.70
C LYS A 450 1.03 17.94 15.17
N ASN A 451 0.07 18.07 14.25
CA ASN A 451 -1.33 18.29 14.61
C ASN A 451 -2.01 17.03 15.16
N SER A 452 -1.64 15.84 14.66
CA SER A 452 -2.13 14.56 15.21
C SER A 452 -1.69 14.32 16.65
N ILE A 453 -0.49 14.77 17.03
CA ILE A 453 0.01 14.72 18.41
C ILE A 453 -0.79 15.64 19.34
N LYS A 454 -1.19 16.83 18.86
CA LYS A 454 -1.98 17.79 19.63
C LYS A 454 -3.40 17.31 19.95
N GLY A 455 -3.94 16.36 19.18
CA GLY A 455 -5.25 15.75 19.40
C GLY A 455 -6.18 15.84 18.19
N ASP A 456 -7.27 15.09 18.25
CA ASP A 456 -8.14 14.81 17.10
C ASP A 456 -8.72 16.09 16.48
N LYS A 457 -9.20 17.02 17.30
CA LYS A 457 -9.73 18.32 16.86
C LYS A 457 -8.68 19.16 16.11
N SER A 458 -7.44 19.20 16.61
CA SER A 458 -6.34 19.94 15.95
C SER A 458 -5.95 19.31 14.62
N ALA A 459 -5.92 17.98 14.56
CA ALA A 459 -5.64 17.23 13.35
C ALA A 459 -6.74 17.47 12.30
N TYR A 460 -8.00 17.36 12.70
CA TYR A 460 -9.16 17.64 11.85
C TYR A 460 -9.14 19.06 11.29
N GLN A 461 -9.02 20.07 12.16
CA GLN A 461 -9.06 21.47 11.71
C GLN A 461 -7.92 21.79 10.74
N SER A 462 -6.72 21.27 11.01
CA SER A 462 -5.56 21.44 10.14
C SER A 462 -5.80 20.78 8.78
N ALA A 463 -6.28 19.52 8.76
CA ALA A 463 -6.63 18.83 7.53
C ALA A 463 -7.68 19.58 6.74
N TYR A 464 -8.77 19.98 7.39
CA TYR A 464 -9.87 20.71 6.78
C TYR A 464 -9.35 22.02 6.17
N ASN A 465 -8.60 22.83 6.90
CA ASN A 465 -8.10 24.12 6.39
C ASN A 465 -7.12 23.98 5.22
N ASN A 466 -6.37 22.89 5.16
CA ASN A 466 -5.37 22.66 4.13
C ASN A 466 -5.88 21.79 2.96
N SER A 467 -7.16 21.42 2.94
CA SER A 467 -7.75 20.64 1.85
C SER A 467 -8.66 21.49 0.98
N CYS A 468 -8.67 21.20 -0.31
CA CYS A 468 -9.59 21.76 -1.28
C CYS A 468 -11.07 21.50 -0.89
N LYS A 469 -11.98 22.35 -1.39
CA LYS A 469 -13.39 22.38 -0.97
C LYS A 469 -14.33 22.06 -2.11
N ALA A 470 -15.32 21.22 -1.83
CA ALA A 470 -16.47 21.02 -2.69
C ALA A 470 -17.42 22.21 -2.60
N LYS A 471 -18.46 22.23 -3.46
CA LYS A 471 -19.45 23.31 -3.51
C LYS A 471 -20.22 23.53 -2.19
N ASP A 472 -20.37 22.48 -1.39
CA ASP A 472 -21.03 22.52 -0.09
C ASP A 472 -20.10 22.92 1.07
N GLY A 473 -18.84 23.25 0.78
CA GLY A 473 -17.83 23.62 1.77
C GLY A 473 -17.14 22.43 2.46
N THR A 474 -17.54 21.19 2.16
CA THR A 474 -16.83 20.01 2.67
C THR A 474 -15.51 19.79 1.93
N VAL A 475 -14.64 18.90 2.45
CA VAL A 475 -13.40 18.52 1.74
C VAL A 475 -13.76 17.78 0.46
N ASP A 476 -13.26 18.24 -0.68
CA ASP A 476 -13.50 17.57 -1.96
C ASP A 476 -12.68 16.28 -2.05
N ARG A 477 -13.38 15.16 -2.27
CA ARG A 477 -12.78 13.82 -2.42
C ARG A 477 -12.84 13.29 -3.85
N PHE A 478 -13.43 14.06 -4.75
CA PHE A 478 -13.53 13.76 -6.17
C PHE A 478 -12.42 14.47 -6.98
N ALA A 479 -11.48 15.13 -6.32
CA ALA A 479 -10.23 15.54 -6.97
C ALA A 479 -9.45 14.31 -7.48
N ILE A 480 -8.63 14.47 -8.52
CA ILE A 480 -7.80 13.37 -9.06
C ILE A 480 -6.64 13.05 -8.10
N PHE A 481 -5.98 14.10 -7.58
CA PHE A 481 -4.82 13.99 -6.70
C PHE A 481 -5.13 14.45 -5.28
N TRP A 482 -4.71 13.66 -4.31
CA TRP A 482 -4.81 14.02 -2.90
C TRP A 482 -3.67 14.94 -2.51
N ASN A 483 -2.43 14.55 -2.76
CA ASN A 483 -1.26 15.42 -2.65
C ASN A 483 -0.32 15.21 -3.85
N SER A 484 0.84 15.86 -3.83
CA SER A 484 1.89 15.53 -4.80
C SER A 484 2.76 14.37 -4.29
N PRO A 485 2.91 13.26 -5.04
CA PRO A 485 2.27 12.92 -6.32
C PRO A 485 1.00 12.04 -6.19
N HIS A 486 0.49 11.78 -4.98
CA HIS A 486 -0.43 10.67 -4.76
C HIS A 486 -1.90 10.94 -5.17
N PRO A 487 -2.55 9.99 -5.86
CA PRO A 487 -3.97 10.07 -6.20
C PRO A 487 -4.90 10.05 -4.97
N THR A 488 -6.12 10.55 -5.14
CA THR A 488 -7.21 10.32 -4.18
C THR A 488 -7.66 8.86 -4.21
N SER A 489 -8.39 8.46 -3.18
CA SER A 489 -9.02 7.14 -3.09
C SER A 489 -10.00 6.90 -4.25
N TYR A 490 -10.66 7.97 -4.73
CA TYR A 490 -11.55 7.87 -5.88
C TYR A 490 -10.78 7.46 -7.14
N THR A 491 -9.64 8.09 -7.40
CA THR A 491 -8.73 7.71 -8.49
C THR A 491 -8.16 6.31 -8.30
N HIS A 492 -7.78 5.92 -7.08
CA HIS A 492 -7.33 4.57 -6.78
C HIS A 492 -8.38 3.49 -7.03
N CYS A 493 -9.67 3.80 -6.86
CA CYS A 493 -10.75 2.89 -7.23
C CYS A 493 -10.73 2.59 -8.74
N TRP A 494 -10.54 3.60 -9.59
CA TRP A 494 -10.38 3.42 -11.03
C TRP A 494 -9.11 2.63 -11.40
N ILE A 495 -7.99 2.90 -10.72
CA ILE A 495 -6.75 2.13 -10.90
C ILE A 495 -6.98 0.66 -10.56
N SER A 496 -7.77 0.35 -9.52
CA SER A 496 -8.13 -1.04 -9.22
C SER A 496 -8.87 -1.72 -10.36
N TYR A 497 -9.75 -1.01 -11.09
CA TYR A 497 -10.44 -1.58 -12.24
C TYR A 497 -9.53 -1.74 -13.46
N MET A 498 -8.51 -0.90 -13.63
CA MET A 498 -7.45 -1.14 -14.63
C MET A 498 -6.74 -2.48 -14.34
N VAL A 499 -6.43 -2.74 -13.07
CA VAL A 499 -5.81 -4.01 -12.65
C VAL A 499 -6.76 -5.19 -12.82
N ILE A 500 -8.01 -5.10 -12.35
CA ILE A 500 -9.01 -6.17 -12.48
C ILE A 500 -9.20 -6.54 -13.95
N HIS A 501 -9.40 -5.56 -14.82
CA HIS A 501 -9.56 -5.82 -16.25
C HIS A 501 -8.34 -6.55 -16.81
N LYS A 502 -7.12 -6.15 -16.42
CA LYS A 502 -5.91 -6.84 -16.86
C LYS A 502 -5.85 -8.28 -16.34
N LEU A 503 -6.23 -8.54 -15.09
CA LEU A 503 -6.28 -9.89 -14.54
C LEU A 503 -7.32 -10.77 -15.25
N GLU A 504 -8.43 -10.20 -15.71
CA GLU A 504 -9.45 -10.89 -16.48
C GLU A 504 -9.00 -11.20 -17.91
N GLU A 505 -8.29 -10.29 -18.58
CA GLU A 505 -7.68 -10.50 -19.91
C GLU A 505 -6.73 -11.70 -19.89
N GLU A 506 -5.93 -11.83 -18.84
CA GLU A 506 -4.94 -12.89 -18.64
C GLU A 506 -5.54 -14.19 -18.06
N ASN A 507 -6.87 -14.22 -17.84
CA ASN A 507 -7.59 -15.33 -17.21
C ASN A 507 -7.06 -15.71 -15.80
N PHE A 508 -6.45 -14.77 -15.09
CA PHE A 508 -6.01 -14.96 -13.70
C PHE A 508 -7.18 -14.98 -12.73
N ILE A 509 -8.22 -14.20 -13.02
CA ILE A 509 -9.47 -14.16 -12.25
C ILE A 509 -10.68 -14.35 -13.18
N PRO A 510 -11.85 -14.75 -12.66
CA PRO A 510 -13.07 -14.87 -13.46
C PRO A 510 -13.50 -13.50 -13.98
N LYS A 511 -14.07 -13.46 -15.19
CA LYS A 511 -14.63 -12.25 -15.76
C LYS A 511 -15.85 -11.78 -14.99
N THR A 512 -15.98 -10.47 -14.87
CA THR A 512 -17.10 -9.78 -14.23
C THR A 512 -17.80 -8.87 -15.24
N ASP A 513 -19.14 -8.83 -15.16
CA ASP A 513 -19.95 -7.98 -16.04
C ASP A 513 -20.03 -6.56 -15.47
N TYR A 514 -18.92 -5.81 -15.55
CA TYR A 514 -18.92 -4.38 -15.24
C TYR A 514 -18.87 -3.56 -16.52
N ASN A 515 -19.63 -2.46 -16.55
CA ASN A 515 -19.43 -1.36 -17.50
C ASN A 515 -18.94 -0.11 -16.76
N MET A 516 -18.45 0.87 -17.51
CA MET A 516 -17.90 2.12 -16.96
C MET A 516 -18.87 2.86 -16.02
N GLU A 517 -20.18 2.79 -16.28
CA GLU A 517 -21.18 3.45 -15.43
C GLU A 517 -21.32 2.73 -14.08
N ASN A 518 -21.42 1.41 -14.08
CA ASN A 518 -21.44 0.62 -12.84
C ASN A 518 -20.15 0.80 -12.03
N ILE A 519 -19.00 0.93 -12.69
CA ILE A 519 -17.72 1.24 -12.03
C ILE A 519 -17.78 2.61 -11.36
N ARG A 520 -18.27 3.64 -12.08
CA ARG A 520 -18.42 5.00 -11.54
C ARG A 520 -19.32 5.02 -10.31
N GLU A 521 -20.50 4.42 -10.39
CA GLU A 521 -21.45 4.33 -9.28
C GLU A 521 -20.82 3.62 -8.07
N TYR A 522 -20.13 2.50 -8.31
CA TYR A 522 -19.42 1.78 -7.26
C TYR A 522 -18.37 2.67 -6.59
N CYS A 523 -17.47 3.28 -7.37
CA CYS A 523 -16.41 4.12 -6.84
C CYS A 523 -16.96 5.34 -6.09
N GLN A 524 -17.99 6.01 -6.61
CA GLN A 524 -18.64 7.15 -5.92
C GLN A 524 -19.25 6.73 -4.59
N LYS A 525 -19.90 5.55 -4.55
CA LYS A 525 -20.45 4.99 -3.32
C LYS A 525 -19.36 4.74 -2.28
N GLN A 526 -18.16 4.30 -2.66
CA GLN A 526 -17.07 4.06 -1.69
C GLN A 526 -16.55 5.36 -1.03
N ILE A 527 -16.68 6.50 -1.70
CA ILE A 527 -16.17 7.80 -1.21
C ILE A 527 -17.18 8.52 -0.32
N ASN A 528 -18.47 8.36 -0.61
CA ASN A 528 -19.60 8.98 0.10
C ASN A 528 -20.01 8.25 1.39
N ILE A 529 -19.22 7.27 1.86
CA ILE A 529 -19.44 6.49 3.10
C ILE A 529 -18.75 7.12 4.32
#